data_AF-A0AA35T4D6-F1
#
_entry.id   AF-A0AA35T4D6-F1
#
_cell.length_a   1.000
_cell.length_b   1.000
_cell.length_c   1.000
_cell.angle_alpha   90.00
_cell.angle_beta   90.00
_cell.angle_gamma   90.00
#
_symmetry.space_group_name_H-M   'P 1'
#
loop_
_entity.id
_entity.type
_entity.pdbx_description
1 polymer ?
#
loop_
_entity_poly.entity_id
_entity_poly.type
_entity_poly.pdbx_seq_one_letter_code
_entity_poly.pdbx_strand_id
1 'polypeptide(L)'
;MHLNNIAGRTYNDLNQYPVFPWVLVDFESEELDLTDPGVFRDFTKPVGSQNPVIEQTVRERYKEFDDPTMGKFHFGSHYSNAAGVLHYLIRLEPFTSLHIDLQSGRFDHADRQFFSIASSWSTIYNTGTDVKELIPEFFYLPDFLKNINDYDLGKLQSGDRLGDVILPKWAATPEDFIATHRGALECDYVSSQLHHWIDLVFGYKQTGPEAEKATNVFNYYSYEDNVNLEKIEDEGERRQIESIINNFGQTPTQLFTEPHPQRMTSLEAWRSVVRGYGKKSSCNLLEHLDNVKTHCVDVSGEEDPVVFVGTPTIQTRALIASGNPEQLVTVTISGRLNIHGWLPFSSTKSRPFTFQFDSNAHFDR
;
A
#
# COMPACT_ATOMS: atom_id res chain seq x y z
N MET A 1 -2.38 2.42 2.65
CA MET A 1 -1.45 3.17 1.77
C MET A 1 -0.16 3.59 2.44
N HIS A 2 -0.16 4.33 3.56
CA HIS A 2 1.08 4.84 4.16
C HIS A 2 2.16 3.77 4.39
N LEU A 3 1.79 2.62 4.97
CA LEU A 3 2.70 1.47 5.18
C LEU A 3 3.32 0.94 3.89
N ASN A 4 2.53 0.81 2.82
CA ASN A 4 3.03 0.41 1.49
C ASN A 4 4.13 1.38 1.01
N ASN A 5 3.88 2.69 1.08
CA ASN A 5 4.83 3.70 0.60
C ASN A 5 6.16 3.67 1.36
N ILE A 6 6.12 3.55 2.70
CA ILE A 6 7.35 3.49 3.50
C ILE A 6 8.08 2.14 3.39
N ALA A 7 7.37 1.08 2.99
CA ALA A 7 7.94 -0.24 2.69
C ALA A 7 8.43 -0.38 1.23
N GLY A 8 8.63 0.75 0.54
CA GLY A 8 9.18 0.78 -0.82
C GLY A 8 8.19 0.43 -1.94
N ARG A 9 6.91 0.19 -1.63
CA ARG A 9 5.92 -0.18 -2.65
C ARG A 9 5.53 1.02 -3.51
N THR A 10 5.31 0.77 -4.80
CA THR A 10 5.05 1.82 -5.79
C THR A 10 4.22 1.33 -6.97
N TYR A 11 3.49 2.25 -7.60
CA TYR A 11 2.74 1.98 -8.83
C TYR A 11 3.64 1.91 -10.08
N ASN A 12 4.89 2.39 -9.98
CA ASN A 12 5.83 2.40 -11.10
C ASN A 12 6.50 1.04 -11.36
N ASP A 13 6.45 0.13 -10.39
CA ASP A 13 6.99 -1.22 -10.50
C ASP A 13 5.93 -2.24 -10.06
N LEU A 14 5.40 -2.99 -11.04
CA LEU A 14 4.35 -3.99 -10.78
C LEU A 14 4.83 -5.15 -9.89
N ASN A 15 6.13 -5.40 -9.79
CA ASN A 15 6.68 -6.39 -8.87
C ASN A 15 6.67 -5.92 -7.41
N GLN A 16 6.57 -4.61 -7.20
CA GLN A 16 6.51 -3.94 -5.91
C GLN A 16 5.22 -3.14 -5.76
N TYR A 17 4.13 -3.64 -6.35
CA TYR A 17 2.83 -2.98 -6.28
C TYR A 17 2.32 -2.89 -4.83
N PRO A 18 1.55 -1.85 -4.47
CA PRO A 18 0.94 -1.78 -3.15
C PRO A 18 0.02 -2.98 -2.88
N VAL A 19 0.09 -3.52 -1.67
CA VAL A 19 -0.66 -4.72 -1.25
C VAL A 19 -1.74 -4.32 -0.26
N PHE A 20 -2.95 -4.87 -0.43
CA PHE A 20 -4.09 -4.72 0.47
C PHE A 20 -4.64 -6.10 0.87
N PRO A 21 -5.21 -6.22 2.07
CA PRO A 21 -5.77 -7.49 2.50
C PRO A 21 -7.07 -7.80 1.76
N TRP A 22 -7.36 -9.08 1.52
CA TRP A 22 -8.75 -9.53 1.48
C TRP A 22 -9.47 -9.09 2.77
N VAL A 23 -10.72 -8.66 2.72
CA VAL A 23 -11.45 -8.24 3.92
C VAL A 23 -12.61 -9.17 4.21
N LEU A 24 -13.39 -9.46 3.18
CA LEU A 24 -14.59 -10.29 3.24
C LEU A 24 -14.27 -11.73 2.83
N VAL A 25 -15.09 -12.67 3.32
CA VAL A 25 -15.08 -14.08 2.91
C VAL A 25 -16.42 -14.54 2.32
N ASP A 26 -17.47 -13.74 2.48
CA ASP A 26 -18.80 -14.02 1.93
C ASP A 26 -19.02 -13.28 0.60
N PHE A 27 -18.98 -14.06 -0.48
CA PHE A 27 -19.24 -13.60 -1.84
C PHE A 27 -20.40 -14.34 -2.52
N GLU A 28 -21.16 -15.14 -1.77
CA GLU A 28 -22.24 -15.99 -2.30
C GLU A 28 -23.63 -15.66 -1.75
N SER A 29 -23.71 -15.07 -0.56
CA SER A 29 -24.97 -14.64 0.05
C SER A 29 -25.66 -13.52 -0.74
N GLU A 30 -26.99 -13.51 -0.69
CA GLU A 30 -27.82 -12.46 -1.33
C GLU A 30 -27.66 -11.10 -0.63
N GLU A 31 -27.42 -11.11 0.68
CA GLU A 31 -27.20 -9.91 1.50
C GLU A 31 -25.92 -10.07 2.32
N LEU A 32 -25.24 -8.95 2.57
CA LEU A 32 -24.00 -8.90 3.37
C LEU A 32 -24.24 -8.11 4.65
N ASP A 33 -24.14 -8.78 5.80
CA ASP A 33 -24.23 -8.16 7.11
C ASP A 33 -22.82 -7.88 7.68
N LEU A 34 -22.38 -6.62 7.61
CA LEU A 34 -21.09 -6.19 8.17
C LEU A 34 -21.05 -6.18 9.70
N THR A 35 -22.15 -6.49 10.38
CA THR A 35 -22.18 -6.68 11.84
C THR A 35 -21.85 -8.11 12.25
N ASP A 36 -21.94 -9.07 11.33
CA ASP A 36 -21.55 -10.46 11.58
C ASP A 36 -20.02 -10.62 11.45
N PRO A 37 -19.29 -10.98 12.52
CA PRO A 37 -17.86 -11.27 12.42
C PRO A 37 -17.52 -12.39 11.41
N GLY A 38 -18.47 -13.29 11.12
CA GLY A 38 -18.30 -14.41 10.21
C GLY A 38 -18.10 -14.05 8.74
N VAL A 39 -18.48 -12.83 8.32
CA VAL A 39 -18.27 -12.38 6.93
C VAL A 39 -16.86 -11.83 6.69
N PHE A 40 -16.07 -11.63 7.75
CA PHE A 40 -14.71 -11.12 7.66
C PHE A 40 -13.69 -12.25 7.71
N ARG A 41 -12.55 -12.04 7.03
CA ARG A 41 -11.45 -13.00 7.09
C ARG A 41 -10.75 -12.96 8.44
N ASP A 42 -10.00 -14.02 8.74
CA ASP A 42 -9.11 -14.02 9.89
C ASP A 42 -7.80 -13.28 9.55
N PHE A 43 -7.65 -12.06 10.08
CA PHE A 43 -6.48 -11.21 9.89
C PHE A 43 -5.22 -11.73 10.62
N THR A 44 -5.36 -12.69 11.54
CA THR A 44 -4.21 -13.31 12.23
C THR A 44 -3.49 -14.33 11.37
N LYS A 45 -4.10 -14.74 10.26
CA LYS A 45 -3.59 -15.74 9.33
C LYS A 45 -3.28 -15.12 7.95
N PRO A 46 -2.27 -15.64 7.25
CA PRO A 46 -2.05 -15.28 5.85
C PRO A 46 -3.21 -15.79 4.98
N VAL A 47 -3.38 -15.20 3.81
CA VAL A 47 -4.50 -15.52 2.91
C VAL A 47 -4.49 -16.99 2.46
N GLY A 48 -3.30 -17.59 2.28
CA GLY A 48 -3.14 -19.00 1.93
C GLY A 48 -3.43 -20.00 3.07
N SER A 49 -3.84 -19.53 4.25
CA SER A 49 -4.10 -20.37 5.43
C SER A 49 -5.44 -20.08 6.10
N GLN A 50 -6.36 -19.45 5.38
CA GLN A 50 -7.71 -19.16 5.90
C GLN A 50 -8.51 -20.45 6.15
N ASN A 51 -8.38 -21.44 5.25
CA ASN A 51 -9.02 -22.74 5.42
C ASN A 51 -8.17 -23.65 6.32
N PRO A 52 -8.69 -24.14 7.47
CA PRO A 52 -7.93 -24.97 8.40
C PRO A 52 -7.39 -26.28 7.80
N VAL A 53 -8.12 -26.89 6.86
CA VAL A 53 -7.68 -28.11 6.18
C VAL A 53 -6.46 -27.81 5.31
N ILE A 54 -6.52 -26.71 4.56
CA ILE A 54 -5.41 -26.26 3.71
C ILE A 54 -4.22 -25.82 4.54
N GLU A 55 -4.43 -25.09 5.64
CA GLU A 55 -3.38 -24.70 6.58
C GLU A 55 -2.61 -25.93 7.08
N GLN A 56 -3.31 -27.00 7.46
CA GLN A 56 -2.67 -28.23 7.89
C GLN A 56 -1.79 -28.84 6.78
N THR A 57 -2.33 -28.94 5.55
CA THR A 57 -1.56 -29.46 4.40
C THR A 57 -0.35 -28.58 4.07
N VAL A 58 -0.44 -27.27 4.25
CA VAL A 58 0.69 -26.34 4.05
C VAL A 58 1.75 -26.55 5.15
N ARG A 59 1.34 -26.71 6.41
CA ARG A 59 2.27 -26.99 7.53
C ARG A 59 2.94 -28.35 7.42
N GLU A 60 2.26 -29.36 6.89
CA GLU A 60 2.84 -30.69 6.62
C GLU A 60 3.89 -30.60 5.52
N ARG A 61 3.56 -29.95 4.39
CA ARG A 61 4.52 -29.69 3.30
C ARG A 61 5.75 -28.92 3.79
N TYR A 62 5.58 -27.91 4.63
CA TYR A 62 6.72 -27.17 5.22
C TYR A 62 7.66 -28.08 6.04
N LYS A 63 7.13 -29.09 6.74
CA LYS A 63 7.97 -30.01 7.53
C LYS A 63 8.77 -30.96 6.64
N GLU A 64 8.13 -31.48 5.60
CA GLU A 64 8.68 -32.50 4.69
C GLU A 64 9.62 -31.92 3.63
N PHE A 65 9.30 -30.71 3.14
CA PHE A 65 10.08 -30.03 2.12
C PHE A 65 11.30 -29.37 2.76
N ASP A 66 12.49 -29.67 2.23
CA ASP A 66 13.74 -29.02 2.60
C ASP A 66 14.63 -28.92 1.36
N ASP A 67 14.66 -27.74 0.76
CA ASP A 67 15.48 -27.49 -0.40
C ASP A 67 16.92 -27.13 0.04
N PRO A 68 17.96 -27.76 -0.51
CA PRO A 68 19.34 -27.53 -0.09
C PRO A 68 19.83 -26.09 -0.36
N THR A 69 19.16 -25.35 -1.24
CA THR A 69 19.53 -23.97 -1.59
C THR A 69 18.57 -22.96 -0.97
N MET A 70 17.26 -23.19 -1.08
CA MET A 70 16.22 -22.24 -0.64
C MET A 70 15.74 -22.48 0.79
N GLY A 71 16.03 -23.64 1.39
CA GLY A 71 15.48 -24.05 2.67
C GLY A 71 13.97 -24.30 2.60
N LYS A 72 13.30 -24.09 3.75
CA LYS A 72 11.88 -24.40 3.94
C LYS A 72 11.00 -23.17 3.72
N PHE A 73 9.87 -23.35 3.05
CA PHE A 73 8.86 -22.32 2.89
C PHE A 73 7.45 -22.92 2.86
N HIS A 74 6.46 -22.14 3.28
CA HIS A 74 5.04 -22.52 3.24
C HIS A 74 4.47 -22.30 1.84
N PHE A 75 4.84 -21.20 1.19
CA PHE A 75 4.28 -20.79 -0.10
C PHE A 75 5.38 -20.58 -1.14
N GLY A 76 5.29 -21.31 -2.24
CA GLY A 76 6.15 -21.11 -3.40
C GLY A 76 5.74 -19.90 -4.24
N SER A 77 4.46 -19.56 -4.26
CA SER A 77 3.91 -18.34 -4.87
C SER A 77 3.89 -17.19 -3.86
N HIS A 78 3.93 -15.97 -4.35
CA HIS A 78 3.88 -14.76 -3.52
C HIS A 78 2.51 -14.08 -3.60
N TYR A 79 2.13 -13.35 -2.55
CA TYR A 79 0.85 -12.64 -2.48
C TYR A 79 0.78 -11.36 -3.33
N SER A 80 1.93 -10.90 -3.83
CA SER A 80 2.04 -9.70 -4.68
C SER A 80 3.13 -9.88 -5.71
N ASN A 81 2.76 -9.86 -6.99
CA ASN A 81 3.68 -9.90 -8.12
C ASN A 81 3.02 -9.25 -9.35
N ALA A 82 3.81 -8.94 -10.38
CA ALA A 82 3.30 -8.28 -11.58
C ALA A 82 2.18 -9.08 -12.25
N ALA A 83 2.30 -10.40 -12.35
CA ALA A 83 1.29 -11.26 -12.96
C ALA A 83 -0.06 -11.18 -12.21
N GLY A 84 -0.05 -11.06 -10.88
CA GLY A 84 -1.24 -10.87 -10.06
C GLY A 84 -1.91 -9.51 -10.27
N VAL A 85 -1.12 -8.44 -10.39
CA VAL A 85 -1.64 -7.10 -10.70
C VAL A 85 -2.29 -7.08 -12.09
N LEU A 86 -1.60 -7.64 -13.09
CA LEU A 86 -2.11 -7.75 -14.46
C LEU A 86 -3.36 -8.64 -14.53
N HIS A 87 -3.41 -9.72 -13.75
CA HIS A 87 -4.58 -10.57 -13.64
C HIS A 87 -5.81 -9.79 -13.17
N TYR A 88 -5.70 -8.95 -12.13
CA TYR A 88 -6.82 -8.13 -11.66
C TYR A 88 -7.18 -7.01 -12.63
N LEU A 89 -6.18 -6.31 -13.19
CA LEU A 89 -6.38 -5.09 -13.97
C LEU A 89 -6.48 -5.33 -15.49
N ILE A 90 -6.63 -6.58 -15.94
CA ILE A 90 -6.64 -6.99 -17.36
C ILE A 90 -7.62 -6.18 -18.24
N ARG A 91 -8.67 -5.60 -17.67
CA ARG A 91 -9.70 -4.80 -18.37
C ARG A 91 -9.35 -3.31 -18.53
N LEU A 92 -8.24 -2.85 -17.93
CA LEU A 92 -7.81 -1.46 -17.97
C LEU A 92 -6.48 -1.30 -18.71
N GLU A 93 -6.37 -0.30 -19.57
CA GLU A 93 -5.07 0.12 -20.09
C GLU A 93 -4.29 0.93 -19.04
N PRO A 94 -2.95 0.84 -19.00
CA PRO A 94 -2.06 0.08 -19.89
C PRO A 94 -1.90 -1.42 -19.52
N PHE A 95 -2.61 -1.92 -18.50
CA PHE A 95 -2.44 -3.28 -17.98
C PHE A 95 -2.90 -4.36 -18.95
N THR A 96 -3.90 -4.09 -19.78
CA THR A 96 -4.30 -4.98 -20.88
C THR A 96 -3.13 -5.23 -21.83
N SER A 97 -2.47 -4.17 -22.31
CA SER A 97 -1.30 -4.30 -23.18
C SER A 97 -0.16 -5.08 -22.52
N LEU A 98 0.14 -4.76 -21.25
CA LEU A 98 1.19 -5.45 -20.48
C LEU A 98 0.87 -6.95 -20.25
N HIS A 99 -0.41 -7.30 -20.05
CA HIS A 99 -0.85 -8.69 -19.95
C HIS A 99 -0.63 -9.44 -21.26
N ILE A 100 -0.99 -8.83 -22.39
CA ILE A 100 -0.81 -9.41 -23.72
C ILE A 100 0.68 -9.68 -23.99
N ASP A 101 1.55 -8.73 -23.64
CA ASP A 101 3.00 -8.88 -23.77
C ASP A 101 3.52 -10.04 -22.90
N LEU A 102 3.07 -10.11 -21.63
CA LEU A 102 3.42 -11.21 -20.72
C LEU A 102 2.97 -12.58 -21.26
N GLN A 103 1.83 -12.63 -21.96
CA GLN A 103 1.21 -13.83 -22.50
C GLN A 103 1.55 -14.10 -23.98
N SER A 104 2.71 -13.60 -24.44
CA SER A 104 3.24 -13.85 -25.79
C SER A 104 2.32 -13.37 -26.92
N GLY A 105 1.74 -12.17 -26.76
CA GLY A 105 0.96 -11.49 -27.79
C GLY A 105 -0.52 -11.87 -27.85
N ARG A 106 -1.08 -12.45 -26.77
CA ARG A 106 -2.51 -12.80 -26.69
C ARG A 106 -3.04 -12.75 -25.27
N PHE A 107 -4.36 -12.79 -25.10
CA PHE A 107 -4.97 -13.05 -23.78
C PHE A 107 -4.66 -14.46 -23.26
N ASP A 108 -4.74 -14.63 -21.94
CA ASP A 108 -4.56 -15.94 -21.31
C ASP A 108 -5.79 -16.84 -21.57
N HIS A 109 -5.73 -18.12 -21.21
CA HIS A 109 -6.87 -19.01 -21.22
C HIS A 109 -8.02 -18.45 -20.37
N ALA A 110 -9.24 -18.40 -20.90
CA ALA A 110 -10.39 -17.77 -20.26
C ALA A 110 -10.62 -18.26 -18.82
N ASP A 111 -10.59 -19.57 -18.57
CA ASP A 111 -10.78 -20.14 -17.22
C ASP A 111 -9.68 -19.78 -16.20
N ARG A 112 -8.56 -19.20 -16.63
CA ARG A 112 -7.48 -18.70 -15.74
C ARG A 112 -7.52 -17.19 -15.54
N GLN A 113 -8.30 -16.48 -16.34
CA GLN A 113 -8.42 -15.03 -16.21
C GLN A 113 -9.29 -14.64 -15.02
N PHE A 114 -9.17 -13.40 -14.57
CA PHE A 114 -10.02 -12.85 -13.53
C PHE A 114 -11.42 -12.60 -14.10
N PHE A 115 -12.40 -13.42 -13.70
CA PHE A 115 -13.78 -13.28 -14.18
C PHE A 115 -14.85 -13.22 -13.10
N SER A 116 -14.54 -13.59 -11.85
CA SER A 116 -15.53 -13.65 -10.77
C SER A 116 -14.85 -13.44 -9.41
N ILE A 117 -15.39 -12.53 -8.59
CA ILE A 117 -14.89 -12.28 -7.23
C ILE A 117 -15.00 -13.55 -6.37
N ALA A 118 -16.17 -14.19 -6.40
CA ALA A 118 -16.44 -15.40 -5.62
C ALA A 118 -15.54 -16.56 -6.06
N SER A 119 -15.32 -16.74 -7.37
CA SER A 119 -14.45 -17.80 -7.89
C SER A 119 -12.98 -17.56 -7.54
N SER A 120 -12.50 -16.31 -7.58
CA SER A 120 -11.16 -15.96 -7.12
C SER A 120 -10.97 -16.26 -5.63
N TRP A 121 -11.90 -15.85 -4.77
CA TRP A 121 -11.84 -16.17 -3.34
C TRP A 121 -11.87 -17.68 -3.09
N SER A 122 -12.79 -18.40 -3.74
CA SER A 122 -12.91 -19.86 -3.61
C SER A 122 -11.61 -20.59 -4.02
N THR A 123 -10.93 -20.09 -5.07
CA THR A 123 -9.64 -20.65 -5.51
C THR A 123 -8.57 -20.45 -4.43
N ILE A 124 -8.47 -19.24 -3.87
CA ILE A 124 -7.52 -18.93 -2.79
C ILE A 124 -7.83 -19.77 -1.54
N TYR A 125 -9.10 -19.87 -1.16
CA TYR A 125 -9.53 -20.57 0.04
C TYR A 125 -9.33 -22.10 -0.04
N ASN A 126 -9.44 -22.69 -1.23
CA ASN A 126 -9.47 -24.15 -1.39
C ASN A 126 -8.20 -24.80 -1.98
N THR A 127 -7.31 -24.05 -2.64
CA THR A 127 -6.15 -24.66 -3.33
C THR A 127 -4.88 -24.69 -2.49
N GLY A 128 -4.63 -23.65 -1.68
CA GLY A 128 -3.38 -23.49 -0.94
C GLY A 128 -2.13 -23.27 -1.82
N THR A 129 -2.32 -22.97 -3.10
CA THR A 129 -1.25 -22.61 -4.05
C THR A 129 -1.43 -21.22 -4.63
N ASP A 130 -2.68 -20.75 -4.75
CA ASP A 130 -2.97 -19.34 -5.00
C ASP A 130 -3.08 -18.59 -3.67
N VAL A 131 -2.15 -17.66 -3.46
CA VAL A 131 -2.05 -16.88 -2.21
C VAL A 131 -2.05 -15.37 -2.47
N LYS A 132 -2.62 -14.93 -3.59
CA LYS A 132 -2.71 -13.50 -3.93
C LYS A 132 -3.52 -12.73 -2.89
N GLU A 133 -2.92 -11.68 -2.35
CA GLU A 133 -3.64 -10.63 -1.64
C GLU A 133 -4.22 -9.63 -2.66
N LEU A 134 -5.05 -8.72 -2.17
CA LEU A 134 -5.68 -7.71 -3.02
C LEU A 134 -4.75 -6.55 -3.34
N ILE A 135 -5.20 -5.76 -4.32
CA ILE A 135 -4.61 -4.46 -4.69
C ILE A 135 -5.54 -3.31 -4.23
N PRO A 136 -5.03 -2.08 -4.06
CA PRO A 136 -5.82 -0.95 -3.59
C PRO A 136 -7.11 -0.68 -4.39
N GLU A 137 -7.11 -0.98 -5.69
CA GLU A 137 -8.18 -0.72 -6.65
C GLU A 137 -9.51 -1.37 -6.22
N PHE A 138 -9.46 -2.50 -5.49
CA PHE A 138 -10.63 -3.16 -4.90
C PHE A 138 -11.40 -2.31 -3.88
N PHE A 139 -10.87 -1.15 -3.49
CA PHE A 139 -11.44 -0.26 -2.48
C PHE A 139 -11.74 1.15 -2.99
N TYR A 140 -11.46 1.46 -4.27
CA TYR A 140 -11.75 2.79 -4.81
C TYR A 140 -12.06 2.85 -6.31
N LEU A 141 -11.72 1.83 -7.10
CA LEU A 141 -11.82 1.89 -8.56
C LEU A 141 -12.83 0.86 -9.07
N PRO A 142 -14.04 1.25 -9.51
CA PRO A 142 -15.01 0.29 -10.05
C PRO A 142 -14.67 -0.16 -11.48
N ASP A 143 -13.90 0.65 -12.23
CA ASP A 143 -13.66 0.46 -13.66
C ASP A 143 -12.95 -0.85 -14.01
N PHE A 144 -12.07 -1.38 -13.14
CA PHE A 144 -11.36 -2.64 -13.43
C PHE A 144 -12.28 -3.87 -13.49
N LEU A 145 -13.51 -3.74 -12.99
CA LEU A 145 -14.54 -4.78 -13.00
C LEU A 145 -15.36 -4.76 -14.30
N LYS A 146 -15.22 -3.72 -15.14
CA LYS A 146 -16.01 -3.52 -16.37
C LYS A 146 -15.15 -3.73 -17.60
N ASN A 147 -15.63 -4.49 -18.57
CA ASN A 147 -15.01 -4.63 -19.89
C ASN A 147 -15.49 -3.51 -20.82
N ILE A 148 -15.21 -2.25 -20.46
CA ILE A 148 -15.67 -1.06 -21.18
C ILE A 148 -15.15 -0.99 -22.62
N ASN A 149 -14.02 -1.65 -22.89
CA ASN A 149 -13.37 -1.69 -24.19
C ASN A 149 -13.85 -2.86 -25.08
N ASP A 150 -14.81 -3.66 -24.61
CA ASP A 150 -15.34 -4.86 -25.29
C ASP A 150 -14.23 -5.80 -25.80
N TYR A 151 -13.22 -6.05 -24.96
CA TYR A 151 -12.16 -7.00 -25.28
C TYR A 151 -12.73 -8.41 -25.48
N ASP A 152 -12.16 -9.16 -26.43
CA ASP A 152 -12.42 -10.59 -26.55
C ASP A 152 -11.56 -11.38 -25.56
N LEU A 153 -12.10 -11.55 -24.36
CA LEU A 153 -11.47 -12.29 -23.27
C LEU A 153 -11.64 -13.81 -23.40
N GLY A 154 -12.29 -14.29 -24.47
CA GLY A 154 -12.54 -15.70 -24.73
C GLY A 154 -13.81 -16.24 -24.06
N LYS A 155 -13.89 -17.57 -23.98
CA LYS A 155 -15.04 -18.30 -23.42
C LYS A 155 -14.59 -19.31 -22.39
N LEU A 156 -15.33 -19.38 -21.29
CA LEU A 156 -15.16 -20.41 -20.27
C LEU A 156 -15.47 -21.80 -20.83
N GLN A 157 -15.04 -22.85 -20.14
CA GLN A 157 -15.42 -24.23 -20.48
C GLN A 157 -16.95 -24.47 -20.45
N SER A 158 -17.69 -23.67 -19.67
CA SER A 158 -19.16 -23.67 -19.68
C SER A 158 -19.76 -23.18 -21.01
N GLY A 159 -18.97 -22.48 -21.84
CA GLY A 159 -19.38 -21.84 -23.07
C GLY A 159 -19.69 -20.33 -22.94
N ASP A 160 -19.71 -19.81 -21.71
CA ASP A 160 -20.01 -18.40 -21.43
C ASP A 160 -18.87 -17.48 -21.91
N ARG A 161 -19.22 -16.40 -22.61
CA ARG A 161 -18.25 -15.38 -23.04
C ARG A 161 -17.85 -14.54 -21.84
N LEU A 162 -16.54 -14.31 -21.69
CA LEU A 162 -16.02 -13.40 -20.68
C LEU A 162 -16.26 -11.94 -21.07
N GLY A 163 -16.75 -11.17 -20.11
CA GLY A 163 -17.00 -9.73 -20.23
C GLY A 163 -16.68 -9.04 -18.92
N ASP A 164 -17.65 -8.33 -18.36
CA ASP A 164 -17.57 -7.76 -17.01
C ASP A 164 -17.29 -8.86 -15.97
N VAL A 165 -16.65 -8.46 -14.86
CA VAL A 165 -16.40 -9.35 -13.73
C VAL A 165 -17.72 -9.67 -13.04
N ILE A 166 -17.95 -10.96 -12.78
CA ILE A 166 -19.10 -11.43 -12.01
C ILE A 166 -18.93 -10.99 -10.55
N LEU A 167 -19.87 -10.15 -10.12
CA LEU A 167 -19.90 -9.61 -8.76
C LEU A 167 -20.60 -10.57 -7.79
N PRO A 168 -20.34 -10.44 -6.48
CA PRO A 168 -21.14 -11.07 -5.45
C PRO A 168 -22.60 -10.64 -5.55
N LYS A 169 -23.54 -11.48 -5.12
CA LYS A 169 -24.98 -11.22 -5.29
C LYS A 169 -25.47 -9.98 -4.55
N TRP A 170 -24.85 -9.66 -3.41
CA TRP A 170 -25.13 -8.47 -2.62
C TRP A 170 -24.66 -7.16 -3.29
N ALA A 171 -23.91 -7.22 -4.40
CA ALA A 171 -23.48 -6.05 -5.16
C ALA A 171 -24.17 -5.98 -6.52
N ALA A 172 -25.08 -5.03 -6.70
CA ALA A 172 -25.79 -4.84 -7.97
C ALA A 172 -24.91 -4.21 -9.06
N THR A 173 -23.95 -3.37 -8.67
CA THR A 173 -23.03 -2.68 -9.59
C THR A 173 -21.59 -2.71 -9.08
N PRO A 174 -20.58 -2.52 -9.95
CA PRO A 174 -19.19 -2.35 -9.52
C PRO A 174 -19.01 -1.23 -8.50
N GLU A 175 -19.77 -0.14 -8.62
CA GLU A 175 -19.80 0.94 -7.66
C GLU A 175 -20.29 0.49 -6.28
N ASP A 176 -21.37 -0.29 -6.22
CA ASP A 176 -21.89 -0.86 -4.97
C ASP A 176 -20.88 -1.81 -4.33
N PHE A 177 -20.22 -2.64 -5.16
CA PHE A 177 -19.14 -3.52 -4.70
C PHE A 177 -18.01 -2.73 -4.04
N ILE A 178 -17.48 -1.71 -4.72
CA ILE A 178 -16.39 -0.87 -4.21
C ILE A 178 -16.83 -0.13 -2.94
N ALA A 179 -18.02 0.46 -2.92
CA ALA A 179 -18.53 1.20 -1.77
C ALA A 179 -18.68 0.28 -0.54
N THR A 180 -19.25 -0.91 -0.73
CA THR A 180 -19.45 -1.90 0.33
C THR A 180 -18.11 -2.44 0.83
N HIS A 181 -17.20 -2.79 -0.08
CA HIS A 181 -15.89 -3.33 0.28
C HIS A 181 -15.01 -2.32 1.00
N ARG A 182 -15.07 -1.04 0.60
CA ARG A 182 -14.46 0.07 1.33
C ARG A 182 -15.10 0.27 2.70
N GLY A 183 -16.43 0.19 2.80
CA GLY A 183 -17.16 0.24 4.07
C GLY A 183 -16.73 -0.88 5.03
N ALA A 184 -16.52 -2.10 4.51
CA ALA A 184 -16.01 -3.23 5.26
C ALA A 184 -14.58 -2.97 5.77
N LEU A 185 -13.67 -2.46 4.93
CA LEU A 185 -12.29 -2.13 5.33
C LEU A 185 -12.24 -1.08 6.46
N GLU A 186 -13.12 -0.08 6.40
CA GLU A 186 -13.15 1.04 7.34
C GLU A 186 -14.01 0.77 8.60
N CYS A 187 -14.62 -0.41 8.72
CA CYS A 187 -15.50 -0.71 9.85
C CYS A 187 -14.72 -0.90 11.16
N ASP A 188 -15.42 -0.80 12.30
CA ASP A 188 -14.80 -0.93 13.63
C ASP A 188 -14.21 -2.34 13.85
N TYR A 189 -14.85 -3.38 13.29
CA TYR A 189 -14.33 -4.76 13.38
C TYR A 189 -12.94 -4.85 12.74
N VAL A 190 -12.82 -4.48 11.46
CA VAL A 190 -11.53 -4.53 10.74
C VAL A 190 -10.51 -3.60 11.39
N SER A 191 -10.92 -2.40 11.80
CA SER A 191 -10.04 -1.47 12.53
C SER A 191 -9.41 -2.14 13.77
N SER A 192 -10.18 -2.94 14.51
CA SER A 192 -9.68 -3.65 15.69
C SER A 192 -8.75 -4.83 15.38
N GLN A 193 -8.76 -5.36 14.14
CA GLN A 193 -8.05 -6.59 13.76
C GLN A 193 -6.89 -6.36 12.77
N LEU A 194 -6.92 -5.28 11.98
CA LEU A 194 -6.02 -5.06 10.84
C LEU A 194 -4.52 -5.06 11.21
N HIS A 195 -4.19 -4.66 12.44
CA HIS A 195 -2.83 -4.70 12.98
C HIS A 195 -2.20 -6.10 12.91
N HIS A 196 -2.98 -7.18 13.00
CA HIS A 196 -2.49 -8.55 12.85
C HIS A 196 -2.04 -8.87 11.41
N TRP A 197 -2.75 -8.36 10.41
CA TRP A 197 -2.30 -8.52 9.02
C TRP A 197 -1.09 -7.64 8.72
N ILE A 198 -1.06 -6.45 9.31
CA ILE A 198 0.12 -5.58 9.23
C ILE A 198 1.35 -6.28 9.82
N ASP A 199 1.20 -7.04 10.91
CA ASP A 199 2.29 -7.87 11.47
C ASP A 199 2.80 -8.94 10.50
N LEU A 200 1.90 -9.56 9.72
CA LEU A 200 2.25 -10.58 8.72
C LEU A 200 2.99 -9.98 7.51
N VAL A 201 2.53 -8.84 7.00
CA VAL A 201 3.03 -8.27 5.75
C VAL A 201 4.20 -7.32 5.94
N PHE A 202 4.22 -6.53 7.01
CA PHE A 202 5.23 -5.49 7.24
C PHE A 202 5.96 -5.63 8.58
N GLY A 203 5.51 -6.53 9.44
CA GLY A 203 5.90 -6.54 10.85
C GLY A 203 6.67 -7.76 11.30
N TYR A 204 6.59 -8.02 12.61
CA TYR A 204 7.40 -9.02 13.28
C TYR A 204 7.10 -10.48 12.88
N LYS A 205 5.97 -10.73 12.20
CA LYS A 205 5.60 -12.06 11.67
C LYS A 205 5.96 -12.25 10.19
N GLN A 206 6.67 -11.29 9.58
CA GLN A 206 7.11 -11.40 8.19
C GLN A 206 8.24 -12.44 8.00
N THR A 207 9.13 -12.57 9.00
CA THR A 207 10.30 -13.45 8.95
C THR A 207 10.54 -14.16 10.29
N GLY A 208 11.46 -15.13 10.29
CA GLY A 208 11.92 -15.82 11.50
C GLY A 208 10.88 -16.74 12.17
N PRO A 209 11.09 -17.11 13.45
CA PRO A 209 10.25 -18.10 14.13
C PRO A 209 8.77 -17.71 14.25
N GLU A 210 8.47 -16.41 14.27
CA GLU A 210 7.09 -15.93 14.33
C GLU A 210 6.36 -16.08 12.99
N ALA A 211 7.07 -15.91 11.86
CA ALA A 211 6.54 -16.26 10.54
C ALA A 211 6.28 -17.76 10.41
N GLU A 212 7.16 -18.61 10.96
CA GLU A 212 6.97 -20.06 10.95
C GLU A 212 5.71 -20.48 11.73
N LYS A 213 5.54 -19.93 12.94
CA LYS A 213 4.34 -20.17 13.76
C LYS A 213 3.07 -19.74 13.04
N ALA A 214 3.11 -18.59 12.35
CA ALA A 214 1.98 -18.02 11.63
C ALA A 214 1.73 -18.63 10.23
N THR A 215 2.52 -19.61 9.78
CA THR A 215 2.44 -20.17 8.42
C THR A 215 2.66 -19.12 7.34
N ASN A 216 3.61 -18.20 7.55
CA ASN A 216 3.82 -17.00 6.74
C ASN A 216 5.23 -16.93 6.12
N VAL A 217 5.81 -18.09 5.79
CA VAL A 217 7.16 -18.16 5.17
C VAL A 217 7.00 -18.35 3.66
N PHE A 218 7.50 -17.40 2.89
CA PHE A 218 7.49 -17.42 1.43
C PHE A 218 8.81 -17.95 0.87
N ASN A 219 8.87 -18.12 -0.44
CA ASN A 219 10.09 -18.54 -1.12
C ASN A 219 11.27 -17.61 -0.76
N TYR A 220 12.45 -18.21 -0.59
CA TYR A 220 13.71 -17.54 -0.25
C TYR A 220 14.01 -16.30 -1.11
N TYR A 221 13.80 -16.39 -2.43
CA TYR A 221 14.09 -15.31 -3.37
C TYR A 221 13.17 -14.10 -3.24
N SER A 222 12.08 -14.20 -2.47
CA SER A 222 11.15 -13.08 -2.26
C SER A 222 11.64 -12.06 -1.24
N TYR A 223 12.63 -12.37 -0.41
CA TYR A 223 13.10 -11.49 0.65
C TYR A 223 14.36 -10.73 0.23
N GLU A 224 14.38 -9.42 0.47
CA GLU A 224 15.45 -8.49 0.08
C GLU A 224 16.84 -8.92 0.56
N ASP A 225 16.95 -9.32 1.83
CA ASP A 225 18.24 -9.66 2.47
C ASP A 225 18.81 -11.03 2.07
N ASN A 226 18.03 -11.85 1.38
CA ASN A 226 18.42 -13.23 1.08
C ASN A 226 19.36 -13.32 -0.13
N VAL A 227 19.27 -12.40 -1.08
CA VAL A 227 20.01 -12.52 -2.35
C VAL A 227 20.86 -11.29 -2.58
N ASN A 228 22.19 -11.46 -2.61
CA ASN A 228 23.11 -10.41 -3.00
C ASN A 228 23.59 -10.63 -4.44
N LEU A 229 22.91 -10.00 -5.40
CA LEU A 229 23.20 -10.10 -6.83
C LEU A 229 24.59 -9.56 -7.21
N GLU A 230 25.17 -8.65 -6.42
CA GLU A 230 26.50 -8.08 -6.69
C GLU A 230 27.63 -9.07 -6.42
N LYS A 231 27.39 -10.06 -5.56
CA LYS A 231 28.36 -11.11 -5.22
C LYS A 231 28.34 -12.29 -6.20
N ILE A 232 27.42 -12.29 -7.15
CA ILE A 232 27.30 -13.37 -8.15
C ILE A 232 28.19 -13.01 -9.35
N GLU A 233 29.30 -13.75 -9.49
CA GLU A 233 30.29 -13.53 -10.56
C GLU A 233 29.79 -14.05 -11.92
N ASP A 234 29.01 -15.13 -11.95
CA ASP A 234 28.47 -15.69 -13.19
C ASP A 234 27.27 -14.89 -13.69
N GLU A 235 27.43 -14.24 -14.86
CA GLU A 235 26.36 -13.44 -15.45
C GLU A 235 25.11 -14.26 -15.83
N GLY A 236 25.28 -15.55 -16.16
CA GLY A 236 24.17 -16.43 -16.52
C GLY A 236 23.29 -16.75 -15.31
N GLU A 237 23.91 -17.14 -14.21
CA GLU A 237 23.28 -17.38 -12.91
C GLU A 237 22.60 -16.10 -12.39
N ARG A 238 23.30 -14.96 -12.46
CA ARG A 238 22.74 -13.68 -12.05
C ARG A 238 21.46 -13.34 -12.82
N ARG A 239 21.46 -13.46 -14.15
CA ARG A 239 20.26 -13.21 -14.97
C ARG A 239 19.12 -14.17 -14.66
N GLN A 240 19.43 -15.43 -14.35
CA GLN A 240 18.41 -16.41 -13.95
C GLN A 240 17.76 -16.01 -12.63
N ILE A 241 18.55 -15.64 -11.62
CA ILE A 241 18.05 -15.23 -10.32
C ILE A 241 17.26 -13.92 -10.42
N GLU A 242 17.76 -12.93 -11.17
CA GLU A 242 17.03 -11.69 -11.47
C GLU A 242 15.67 -12.00 -12.13
N SER A 243 15.63 -12.93 -13.09
CA SER A 243 14.38 -13.37 -13.70
C SER A 243 13.45 -14.07 -12.71
N ILE A 244 13.96 -14.85 -11.76
CA ILE A 244 13.14 -15.48 -10.72
C ILE A 244 12.52 -14.41 -9.82
N ILE A 245 13.33 -13.49 -9.30
CA ILE A 245 12.90 -12.39 -8.42
C ILE A 245 11.83 -11.54 -9.11
N ASN A 246 12.03 -11.20 -10.38
CA ASN A 246 11.12 -10.36 -11.14
C ASN A 246 9.79 -11.04 -11.52
N ASN A 247 9.67 -12.36 -11.42
CA ASN A 247 8.45 -13.07 -11.80
C ASN A 247 7.71 -13.70 -10.62
N PHE A 248 8.40 -14.01 -9.52
CA PHE A 248 7.79 -14.68 -8.36
C PHE A 248 7.08 -13.70 -7.42
N GLY A 249 7.59 -12.48 -7.28
CA GLY A 249 7.09 -11.47 -6.35
C GLY A 249 8.08 -11.17 -5.23
N GLN A 250 8.01 -9.95 -4.72
CA GLN A 250 8.93 -9.42 -3.72
C GLN A 250 8.18 -9.09 -2.44
N THR A 251 8.67 -9.56 -1.29
CA THR A 251 8.16 -9.22 0.04
C THR A 251 8.48 -7.74 0.33
N PRO A 252 7.56 -6.94 0.92
CA PRO A 252 7.86 -5.55 1.27
C PRO A 252 8.96 -5.48 2.33
N THR A 253 9.68 -4.37 2.40
CA THR A 253 10.64 -4.14 3.49
C THR A 253 9.95 -4.26 4.86
N GLN A 254 10.55 -5.01 5.78
CA GLN A 254 10.08 -5.11 7.16
C GLN A 254 10.21 -3.75 7.86
N LEU A 255 9.12 -3.24 8.41
CA LEU A 255 9.05 -1.90 9.00
C LEU A 255 9.32 -1.90 10.50
N PHE A 256 9.02 -3.01 11.18
CA PHE A 256 9.15 -3.12 12.64
C PHE A 256 9.24 -4.60 13.07
N THR A 257 9.85 -4.82 14.23
CA THR A 257 10.11 -6.15 14.80
C THR A 257 9.34 -6.43 16.09
N GLU A 258 8.48 -5.52 16.51
CA GLU A 258 7.56 -5.67 17.65
C GLU A 258 6.10 -5.74 17.16
N PRO A 259 5.15 -6.24 17.96
CA PRO A 259 3.74 -6.25 17.56
C PRO A 259 3.20 -4.86 17.22
N HIS A 260 2.53 -4.73 16.07
CA HIS A 260 1.91 -3.48 15.66
C HIS A 260 0.82 -3.07 16.67
N PRO A 261 0.76 -1.80 17.08
CA PRO A 261 -0.27 -1.34 18.01
C PRO A 261 -1.67 -1.50 17.42
N GLN A 262 -2.60 -2.01 18.23
CA GLN A 262 -4.00 -2.09 17.86
C GLN A 262 -4.59 -0.68 17.71
N ARG A 263 -5.38 -0.46 16.64
CA ARG A 263 -6.11 0.80 16.46
C ARG A 263 -7.20 0.90 17.51
N MET A 264 -7.27 2.06 18.17
CA MET A 264 -8.37 2.36 19.09
C MET A 264 -9.68 2.47 18.32
N THR A 265 -10.77 1.97 18.90
CA THR A 265 -12.12 2.25 18.39
C THR A 265 -12.38 3.76 18.40
N SER A 266 -13.34 4.22 17.61
CA SER A 266 -13.78 5.63 17.60
C SER A 266 -14.10 6.14 19.01
N LEU A 267 -14.79 5.32 19.81
CA LEU A 267 -15.13 5.63 21.20
C LEU A 267 -13.91 5.64 22.13
N GLU A 268 -12.98 4.71 21.98
CA GLU A 268 -11.74 4.69 22.78
C GLU A 268 -10.82 5.86 22.43
N ALA A 269 -10.69 6.19 21.16
CA ALA A 269 -9.95 7.36 20.70
C ALA A 269 -10.58 8.63 21.29
N TRP A 270 -11.90 8.78 21.23
CA TRP A 270 -12.62 9.88 21.85
C TRP A 270 -12.41 9.92 23.37
N ARG A 271 -12.54 8.77 24.06
CA ARG A 271 -12.27 8.67 25.50
C ARG A 271 -10.82 8.99 25.85
N SER A 272 -9.86 8.60 25.01
CA SER A 272 -8.44 8.88 25.16
C SER A 272 -8.19 10.39 25.06
N VAL A 273 -8.78 11.05 24.06
CA VAL A 273 -8.77 12.52 23.92
C VAL A 273 -9.39 13.18 25.15
N VAL A 274 -10.59 12.77 25.59
CA VAL A 274 -11.29 13.34 26.75
C VAL A 274 -10.56 13.08 28.08
N ARG A 275 -9.89 11.93 28.25
CA ARG A 275 -9.03 11.67 29.42
C ARG A 275 -7.70 12.43 29.33
N GLY A 276 -7.26 12.75 28.12
CA GLY A 276 -6.11 13.60 27.83
C GLY A 276 -6.39 15.09 28.05
N TYR A 277 -7.65 15.52 27.98
CA TYR A 277 -8.10 16.87 28.38
C TYR A 277 -7.69 17.15 29.83
N GLY A 278 -6.61 17.91 30.00
CA GLY A 278 -6.02 18.28 31.30
C GLY A 278 -4.60 17.77 31.55
N LYS A 279 -4.09 16.81 30.76
CA LYS A 279 -2.65 16.48 30.73
C LYS A 279 -2.00 17.25 29.58
N LYS A 280 -1.02 18.11 29.88
CA LYS A 280 -0.27 19.00 28.96
C LYS A 280 0.53 18.25 27.85
N SER A 281 -0.08 17.39 27.05
CA SER A 281 0.64 16.64 26.00
C SER A 281 -0.22 16.27 24.80
N SER A 282 -1.00 17.21 24.29
CA SER A 282 -1.48 17.18 22.91
C SER A 282 -0.66 18.20 22.11
N CYS A 283 -0.02 17.78 21.01
CA CYS A 283 0.54 18.70 20.02
C CYS A 283 -0.59 19.25 19.11
N ASN A 284 -1.75 19.54 19.69
CA ASN A 284 -2.88 20.07 18.93
C ASN A 284 -2.72 21.58 18.82
N LEU A 285 -2.44 22.07 17.61
CA LEU A 285 -2.30 23.51 17.33
C LEU A 285 -3.52 24.32 17.80
N LEU A 286 -4.72 23.74 17.70
CA LEU A 286 -5.97 24.39 18.09
C LEU A 286 -6.09 24.60 19.60
N GLU A 287 -5.43 23.76 20.41
CA GLU A 287 -5.42 23.87 21.89
C GLU A 287 -4.33 24.81 22.40
N HIS A 288 -3.48 25.31 21.50
CA HIS A 288 -2.37 26.21 21.80
C HIS A 288 -2.44 27.51 21.00
N LEU A 289 -3.61 27.88 20.49
CA LEU A 289 -3.82 29.14 19.78
C LEU A 289 -3.40 30.36 20.62
N ASP A 290 -3.61 30.31 21.94
CA ASP A 290 -3.16 31.36 22.86
C ASP A 290 -1.63 31.49 22.94
N ASN A 291 -0.89 30.45 22.55
CA ASN A 291 0.57 30.45 22.48
C ASN A 291 1.09 30.80 21.08
N VAL A 292 0.21 30.89 20.07
CA VAL A 292 0.60 31.27 18.71
C VAL A 292 0.98 32.73 18.70
N LYS A 293 2.25 33.00 18.38
CA LYS A 293 2.75 34.36 18.13
C LYS A 293 2.65 34.65 16.65
N THR A 294 1.83 35.64 16.29
CA THR A 294 1.80 36.16 14.94
C THR A 294 2.98 37.11 14.73
N HIS A 295 3.70 36.89 13.63
CA HIS A 295 4.75 37.78 13.18
C HIS A 295 4.33 38.31 11.81
N CYS A 296 3.91 39.58 11.77
CA CYS A 296 3.60 40.26 10.52
C CYS A 296 4.90 40.80 9.94
N VAL A 297 5.11 40.55 8.64
CA VAL A 297 6.27 41.06 7.91
C VAL A 297 5.78 41.55 6.56
N ASP A 298 6.16 42.77 6.22
CA ASP A 298 5.93 43.35 4.90
C ASP A 298 6.92 42.73 3.91
N VAL A 299 6.40 41.84 3.06
CA VAL A 299 7.21 41.12 2.05
C VAL A 299 7.37 41.94 0.76
N SER A 300 6.39 42.79 0.44
CA SER A 300 6.45 43.73 -0.67
C SER A 300 5.56 44.95 -0.38
N GLY A 301 5.84 46.08 -1.05
CA GLY A 301 5.02 47.29 -0.92
C GLY A 301 3.74 47.23 -1.74
N GLU A 302 2.78 48.11 -1.46
CA GLU A 302 1.48 48.18 -2.15
C GLU A 302 1.61 48.39 -3.68
N GLU A 303 2.69 49.01 -4.13
CA GLU A 303 2.96 49.26 -5.55
C GLU A 303 3.45 48.01 -6.33
N ASP A 304 3.85 46.95 -5.62
CA ASP A 304 4.38 45.72 -6.22
C ASP A 304 3.97 44.49 -5.40
N PRO A 305 2.67 44.11 -5.39
CA PRO A 305 2.15 43.04 -4.55
C PRO A 305 2.73 41.67 -4.92
N VAL A 306 2.88 40.81 -3.91
CA VAL A 306 3.23 39.39 -4.10
C VAL A 306 2.08 38.66 -4.83
N VAL A 307 2.40 37.98 -5.92
CA VAL A 307 1.46 37.16 -6.71
C VAL A 307 1.71 35.66 -6.59
N PHE A 308 2.87 35.25 -6.06
CA PHE A 308 3.19 33.85 -5.82
C PHE A 308 4.01 33.69 -4.54
N VAL A 309 3.71 32.61 -3.81
CA VAL A 309 4.44 32.18 -2.63
C VAL A 309 4.74 30.68 -2.77
N GLY A 310 6.01 30.32 -2.77
CA GLY A 310 6.50 28.95 -2.84
C GLY A 310 7.20 28.55 -1.54
N THR A 311 6.69 27.52 -0.88
CA THR A 311 7.34 26.86 0.26
C THR A 311 7.97 25.55 -0.20
N PRO A 312 9.14 25.15 0.33
CA PRO A 312 9.73 23.83 0.09
C PRO A 312 8.73 22.73 0.44
N THR A 313 8.51 21.81 -0.49
CA THR A 313 7.66 20.63 -0.27
C THR A 313 8.35 19.56 0.57
N ILE A 314 9.69 19.62 0.66
CA ILE A 314 10.52 18.72 1.46
C ILE A 314 11.08 19.51 2.65
N GLN A 315 10.47 19.35 3.83
CA GLN A 315 11.08 19.80 5.07
C GLN A 315 12.21 18.83 5.42
N THR A 316 13.46 19.22 5.16
CA THR A 316 14.62 18.46 5.59
C THR A 316 14.73 18.55 7.11
N ARG A 317 14.02 17.66 7.83
CA ARG A 317 14.27 17.40 9.26
C ARG A 317 15.61 16.68 9.42
N ALA A 318 16.71 17.38 9.14
CA ALA A 318 18.03 16.88 9.49
C ALA A 318 18.24 17.13 10.99
N LEU A 319 18.15 16.06 11.80
CA LEU A 319 18.55 16.03 13.22
C LEU A 319 19.98 16.57 13.48
N ILE A 320 20.77 16.72 12.41
CA ILE A 320 22.20 17.05 12.44
C ILE A 320 22.47 18.52 12.08
N ALA A 321 21.51 19.23 11.46
CA ALA A 321 21.69 20.62 11.01
C ALA A 321 20.73 21.59 11.71
N SER A 322 20.84 21.68 13.04
CA SER A 322 20.19 22.74 13.82
C SER A 322 20.87 24.09 13.54
N GLY A 323 20.46 24.80 12.49
CA GLY A 323 21.00 26.13 12.19
C GLY A 323 20.79 26.68 10.78
N ASN A 324 20.36 25.88 9.81
CA ASN A 324 20.08 26.39 8.47
C ASN A 324 18.63 26.91 8.37
N PRO A 325 18.40 28.12 7.83
CA PRO A 325 17.06 28.64 7.64
C PRO A 325 16.31 27.86 6.57
N GLU A 326 15.06 27.49 6.85
CA GLU A 326 14.13 27.07 5.81
C GLU A 326 13.83 28.26 4.89
N GLN A 327 13.69 27.99 3.60
CA GLN A 327 13.51 29.03 2.59
C GLN A 327 12.04 29.19 2.21
N LEU A 328 11.64 30.40 1.89
CA LEU A 328 10.33 30.76 1.35
C LEU A 328 10.61 31.65 0.14
N VAL A 329 10.06 31.30 -1.03
CA VAL A 329 10.25 32.07 -2.26
C VAL A 329 8.98 32.85 -2.53
N THR A 330 9.09 34.13 -2.91
CA THR A 330 7.93 34.92 -3.34
C THR A 330 8.21 35.61 -4.67
N VAL A 331 7.20 35.74 -5.51
CA VAL A 331 7.28 36.51 -6.77
C VAL A 331 6.28 37.66 -6.72
N THR A 332 6.72 38.86 -7.03
CA THR A 332 5.85 40.05 -7.13
C THR A 332 5.24 40.20 -8.53
N ILE A 333 4.22 41.05 -8.66
CA ILE A 333 3.53 41.29 -9.95
C ILE A 333 4.47 41.89 -11.01
N SER A 334 5.51 42.62 -10.60
CA SER A 334 6.55 43.09 -11.51
C SER A 334 7.56 42.01 -11.94
N GLY A 335 7.42 40.78 -11.41
CA GLY A 335 8.28 39.64 -11.72
C GLY A 335 9.51 39.54 -10.82
N ARG A 336 9.56 40.24 -9.68
CA ARG A 336 10.70 40.17 -8.75
C ARG A 336 10.64 38.92 -7.90
N LEU A 337 11.73 38.16 -7.89
CA LEU A 337 11.91 36.98 -7.05
C LEU A 337 12.56 37.39 -5.72
N ASN A 338 11.96 37.02 -4.59
CA ASN A 338 12.54 37.22 -3.27
C ASN A 338 12.66 35.88 -2.55
N ILE A 339 13.76 35.70 -1.79
CA ILE A 339 14.03 34.51 -0.99
C ILE A 339 14.08 34.91 0.49
N HIS A 340 13.20 34.35 1.29
CA HIS A 340 13.08 34.63 2.72
C HIS A 340 13.54 33.42 3.50
N GLY A 341 14.38 33.63 4.51
CA GLY A 341 14.82 32.57 5.42
C GLY A 341 14.05 32.63 6.73
N TRP A 342 13.60 31.49 7.26
CA TRP A 342 13.15 31.41 8.65
C TRP A 342 13.83 30.29 9.42
N LEU A 343 14.13 30.56 10.68
CA LEU A 343 14.68 29.60 11.63
C LEU A 343 13.58 29.22 12.61
N PRO A 344 12.98 28.02 12.49
CA PRO A 344 11.88 27.62 13.38
C PRO A 344 12.30 27.51 14.85
N PHE A 345 13.60 27.37 15.14
CA PHE A 345 14.13 27.19 16.50
C PHE A 345 15.38 28.06 16.74
N SER A 346 15.19 29.30 17.24
CA SER A 346 16.29 30.12 17.75
C SER A 346 16.11 30.36 19.25
N SER A 347 17.07 29.91 20.07
CA SER A 347 17.07 30.15 21.52
C SER A 347 17.62 31.54 21.90
N THR A 348 18.18 32.29 20.93
CA THR A 348 19.02 33.48 21.20
C THR A 348 18.67 34.73 20.39
N LYS A 349 17.74 34.69 19.41
CA LYS A 349 17.33 35.87 18.64
C LYS A 349 15.86 36.25 18.88
N SER A 350 15.60 37.56 19.00
CA SER A 350 14.25 38.14 19.13
C SER A 350 13.41 38.09 17.84
N ARG A 351 13.97 37.62 16.72
CA ARG A 351 13.28 37.48 15.44
C ARG A 351 13.66 36.14 14.78
N PRO A 352 12.72 35.20 14.57
CA PRO A 352 12.98 33.93 13.90
C PRO A 352 13.03 34.03 12.37
N PHE A 353 12.89 35.23 11.80
CA PHE A 353 12.86 35.46 10.36
C PHE A 353 14.03 36.35 9.91
N THR A 354 14.65 35.99 8.79
CA THR A 354 15.64 36.79 8.07
C THR A 354 15.14 37.03 6.66
N PHE A 355 14.83 38.29 6.36
CA PHE A 355 14.45 38.73 5.03
C PHE A 355 15.70 39.23 4.33
N GLN A 356 16.16 38.50 3.31
CA GLN A 356 17.27 38.94 2.48
C GLN A 356 16.73 39.19 1.08
N PHE A 357 16.93 40.41 0.62
CA PHE A 357 16.63 40.77 -0.76
C PHE A 357 17.76 40.24 -1.65
N ASP A 358 17.43 39.42 -2.65
CA ASP A 358 18.37 39.09 -3.72
C ASP A 358 18.23 40.15 -4.81
N SER A 359 19.15 41.13 -4.80
CA SER A 359 19.17 42.22 -5.78
C SER A 359 19.53 41.80 -7.19
N ASN A 360 19.88 40.52 -7.42
CA ASN A 360 20.40 40.03 -8.69
C ASN A 360 19.41 39.11 -9.44
N ALA A 361 18.27 38.77 -8.85
CA ALA A 361 17.27 37.88 -9.46
C ALA A 361 16.15 38.68 -10.16
N HIS A 362 16.45 39.22 -11.35
CA HIS A 362 15.44 39.77 -12.25
C HIS A 362 15.14 38.77 -13.37
N PHE A 363 13.86 38.48 -13.61
CA PHE A 363 13.43 37.95 -14.90
C PHE A 363 13.33 39.15 -15.84
N ASP A 364 14.26 39.26 -16.80
CA ASP A 364 14.09 40.19 -17.92
C ASP A 364 12.83 39.79 -18.68
N ARG A 365 11.96 40.78 -18.96
CA ARG A 365 10.69 40.60 -19.67
C ARG A 365 10.86 40.19 -21.12
#